data_AF-A0A8T0E9E7-F1
#
_entry.id   AF-A0A8T0E9E7-F1
#
_cell.length_a   1.000
_cell.length_b   1.000
_cell.length_c   1.000
_cell.angle_alpha   90.00
_cell.angle_beta   90.00
_cell.angle_gamma   90.00
#
_symmetry.space_group_name_H-M   'P 1'
#
loop_
_entity.id
_entity.type
_entity.pdbx_description
1 polymer ?
#
loop_
_entity_poly.entity_id
_entity_poly.type
_entity_poly.pdbx_seq_one_letter_code
_entity_poly.pdbx_strand_id
1 'polypeptide(L)'
;MDIRLDFGEQYGETEIPMDIKQFKYSIFLALKTLHGDMGCSIPFDILKYREKDRRAIIRFQSKHITAIWSALTLFSSYDDLECTFKVYKATPVLACLNLNSSIYNHKEQDKCMEK
;
A
#
# COMPACT_ATOMS: atom_id res chain seq x y z
N MET A 1 0.88 -4.87 4.20
CA MET A 1 0.36 -4.33 2.93
C MET A 1 1.47 -3.55 2.27
N ASP A 2 1.73 -3.81 0.99
CA ASP A 2 2.78 -3.18 0.19
C ASP A 2 2.15 -2.12 -0.72
N ILE A 3 2.54 -0.86 -0.50
CA ILE A 3 1.91 0.32 -1.07
C ILE A 3 2.97 1.27 -1.64
N ARG A 4 2.58 2.07 -2.62
CA ARG A 4 3.41 3.14 -3.21
C ARG A 4 2.59 4.40 -3.32
N LEU A 5 3.22 5.55 -3.03
CA LEU A 5 2.63 6.85 -3.30
C LEU A 5 3.16 7.42 -4.62
N ASP A 6 2.26 7.62 -5.56
CA ASP A 6 2.55 8.16 -6.90
C ASP A 6 2.03 9.59 -7.03
N PHE A 7 2.76 10.45 -7.75
CA PHE A 7 2.39 11.84 -8.04
C PHE A 7 2.09 12.04 -9.54
N GLY A 8 1.97 10.95 -10.30
CA GLY A 8 1.67 10.99 -11.73
C GLY A 8 2.88 11.31 -12.60
N GLU A 9 2.68 11.29 -13.91
CA GLU A 9 3.75 11.48 -14.91
C GLU A 9 4.35 12.89 -14.86
N GLN A 10 3.60 13.88 -14.36
CA GLN A 10 4.00 15.29 -14.31
C GLN A 10 5.17 15.57 -13.36
N TYR A 11 5.37 14.71 -12.35
CA TYR A 11 6.43 14.84 -11.34
C TYR A 11 7.39 13.64 -11.34
N GLY A 12 7.29 12.77 -12.35
CA GLY A 12 8.08 11.54 -12.48
C GLY A 12 7.97 10.57 -11.29
N GLU A 13 8.52 9.37 -11.44
CA GLU A 13 8.55 8.41 -10.33
C GLU A 13 9.48 8.87 -9.18
N THR A 14 10.40 9.82 -9.41
CA THR A 14 11.56 10.06 -8.53
C THR A 14 11.81 11.51 -8.13
N GLU A 15 11.08 12.50 -8.65
CA GLU A 15 11.51 13.91 -8.51
C GLU A 15 11.10 14.56 -7.18
N ILE A 16 10.06 14.04 -6.51
CA ILE A 16 9.62 14.57 -5.22
C ILE A 16 10.31 13.79 -4.09
N PRO A 17 11.33 14.36 -3.43
CA PRO A 17 11.93 13.75 -2.26
C PRO A 17 10.90 13.71 -1.14
N MET A 18 10.66 12.51 -0.61
CA MET A 18 9.73 12.30 0.50
C MET A 18 10.41 11.49 1.59
N ASP A 19 10.57 12.07 2.77
CA ASP A 19 11.09 11.39 3.95
C ASP A 19 10.06 10.36 4.49
N ILE A 20 10.53 9.38 5.26
CA ILE A 20 9.67 8.39 5.93
C ILE A 20 8.60 9.05 6.80
N LYS A 21 8.90 10.20 7.42
CA LYS A 21 7.94 10.95 8.25
C LYS A 21 6.83 11.57 7.40
N GLN A 22 7.18 12.16 6.26
CA GLN A 22 6.21 12.73 5.32
C GLN A 22 5.33 11.63 4.73
N PHE A 23 5.91 10.49 4.37
CA PHE A 23 5.16 9.32 3.90
C PHE A 23 4.22 8.77 4.99
N LYS A 24 4.67 8.73 6.25
CA LYS A 24 3.78 8.35 7.37
C LYS A 24 2.64 9.35 7.54
N TYR A 25 2.94 10.63 7.41
CA TYR A 25 1.97 11.71 7.54
C TYR A 25 0.94 11.70 6.40
N SER A 26 1.31 11.36 5.16
CA SER A 26 0.35 11.26 4.05
C SER A 26 -0.69 10.14 4.28
N ILE A 27 -0.27 9.00 4.84
CA ILE A 27 -1.20 7.92 5.24
C ILE A 27 -2.10 8.38 6.39
N PHE A 28 -1.53 9.06 7.38
CA PHE A 28 -2.30 9.63 8.48
C PHE A 28 -3.34 10.64 7.98
N LEU A 29 -2.95 11.50 7.04
CA LEU A 29 -3.83 12.48 6.43
C LEU A 29 -4.94 11.81 5.63
N ALA A 30 -4.63 10.77 4.85
CA ALA A 30 -5.65 9.99 4.14
C ALA A 30 -6.70 9.40 5.09
N LEU A 31 -6.25 8.83 6.22
CA LEU A 31 -7.14 8.31 7.26
C LEU A 31 -7.98 9.42 7.91
N LYS A 32 -7.38 10.58 8.18
CA LYS A 32 -8.06 11.73 8.76
C LYS A 32 -9.12 12.30 7.80
N THR A 33 -8.80 12.42 6.52
CA THR A 33 -9.68 13.01 5.52
C THR A 33 -10.92 12.16 5.29
N LEU A 34 -10.78 10.82 5.27
CA LEU A 34 -11.92 9.94 5.00
C LEU A 34 -12.71 9.55 6.27
N HIS A 35 -12.02 9.25 7.37
CA HIS A 35 -12.62 8.67 8.59
C HIS A 35 -12.57 9.62 9.81
N GLY A 36 -12.08 10.85 9.63
CA GLY A 36 -11.96 11.83 10.71
C GLY A 36 -11.00 11.40 11.82
N ASP A 37 -11.27 11.85 13.05
CA ASP A 37 -10.45 11.56 14.23
C ASP A 37 -10.44 10.07 14.61
N MET A 38 -11.49 9.34 14.26
CA MET A 38 -11.54 7.88 14.42
C MET A 38 -10.53 7.19 13.50
N GLY A 39 -10.33 7.71 12.28
CA GLY A 39 -9.29 7.25 11.36
C GLY A 39 -7.88 7.46 11.91
N CYS A 40 -7.63 8.63 12.50
CA CYS A 40 -6.35 8.99 13.13
C CYS A 40 -5.96 8.05 14.27
N SER A 41 -6.95 7.45 14.94
CA SER A 41 -6.75 6.55 16.08
C SER A 41 -6.33 5.14 15.66
N ILE A 42 -6.35 4.82 14.35
CA ILE A 42 -5.98 3.50 13.84
C ILE A 42 -4.45 3.33 13.91
N PRO A 43 -3.93 2.36 14.69
CA PRO A 43 -2.50 2.14 14.80
C PRO A 43 -1.96 1.46 13.54
N PHE A 44 -0.94 2.05 12.94
CA PHE A 44 -0.18 1.44 11.85
C PHE A 44 1.32 1.75 11.95
N ASP A 45 2.12 0.81 11.47
CA ASP A 45 3.58 0.90 11.45
C ASP A 45 4.10 0.78 10.02
N ILE A 46 5.20 1.46 9.72
CA ILE A 46 5.96 1.27 8.47
C ILE A 46 7.11 0.32 8.77
N LEU A 47 7.10 -0.88 8.19
CA LEU A 47 8.13 -1.90 8.38
C LEU A 47 9.36 -1.64 7.51
N LYS A 48 9.14 -1.12 6.30
CA LYS A 48 10.19 -0.82 5.34
C LYS A 48 9.74 0.32 4.45
N TYR A 49 10.59 1.31 4.27
CA TYR A 49 10.37 2.41 3.35
C TYR A 49 11.52 2.47 2.35
N ARG A 50 11.19 2.74 1.08
CA ARG A 50 12.16 2.95 0.01
C ARG A 50 11.86 4.31 -0.62
N GLU A 51 12.73 5.27 -0.34
CA GLU A 51 12.62 6.66 -0.81
C GLU A 51 12.61 6.77 -2.34
N LYS A 52 13.46 5.99 -3.02
CA LYS A 52 13.58 6.00 -4.49
C LYS A 52 12.24 5.87 -5.21
N ASP A 53 11.40 4.95 -4.74
CA ASP A 53 10.13 4.62 -5.42
C ASP A 53 8.91 5.04 -4.58
N ARG A 54 9.13 5.71 -3.43
CA ARG A 54 8.11 6.01 -2.41
C ARG A 54 7.24 4.79 -2.09
N ARG A 55 7.87 3.63 -1.98
CA ARG A 55 7.21 2.34 -1.72
C ARG A 55 7.47 1.90 -0.30
N ALA A 56 6.42 1.46 0.38
CA ALA A 56 6.47 1.07 1.77
C ALA A 56 5.69 -0.23 2.03
N ILE A 57 6.17 -0.97 3.02
CA ILE A 57 5.40 -2.05 3.63
C ILE A 57 4.82 -1.54 4.94
N ILE A 58 3.51 -1.47 5.02
CA ILE A 58 2.78 -1.08 6.23
C ILE A 58 2.15 -2.28 6.94
N ARG A 59 2.10 -2.22 8.27
CA ARG A 59 1.49 -3.20 9.16
C ARG A 59 0.40 -2.53 10.00
N PHE A 60 -0.73 -3.20 10.13
CA PHE A 60 -1.87 -2.76 10.94
C PHE A 60 -2.72 -3.97 11.33
N GLN A 61 -3.66 -3.79 12.26
CA GLN A 61 -4.58 -4.85 12.66
C GLN A 61 -5.60 -5.14 11.57
N SER A 62 -5.85 -6.42 11.28
CA SER A 62 -6.75 -6.86 10.20
C SER A 62 -8.15 -6.24 10.25
N LYS A 63 -8.67 -5.94 11.45
CA LYS A 63 -9.97 -5.26 11.65
C LYS A 63 -10.08 -3.89 10.97
N HIS A 64 -8.95 -3.24 10.66
CA HIS A 64 -8.90 -1.93 10.03
C HIS A 64 -8.59 -1.98 8.52
N ILE A 65 -8.54 -3.17 7.90
CA ILE A 65 -8.18 -3.32 6.48
C ILE A 65 -9.08 -2.48 5.58
N THR A 66 -10.39 -2.51 5.80
CA THR A 66 -11.35 -1.78 4.97
C THR A 66 -11.18 -0.28 5.11
N ALA A 67 -10.97 0.22 6.33
CA ALA A 67 -10.81 1.64 6.59
C ALA A 67 -9.51 2.19 5.99
N ILE A 68 -8.40 1.46 6.14
CA ILE A 68 -7.10 1.85 5.57
C ILE A 68 -7.15 1.78 4.04
N TRP A 69 -7.69 0.70 3.48
CA TRP A 69 -7.73 0.55 2.03
C TRP A 69 -8.61 1.63 1.40
N SER A 70 -9.82 1.86 1.92
CA SER A 70 -10.70 2.91 1.38
C SER A 70 -10.07 4.29 1.46
N ALA A 71 -9.39 4.60 2.58
CA ALA A 71 -8.69 5.87 2.75
C ALA A 71 -7.55 6.04 1.75
N LEU A 72 -6.71 5.02 1.57
CA LEU A 72 -5.60 5.07 0.61
C LEU A 72 -6.10 5.18 -0.83
N THR A 73 -7.14 4.44 -1.21
CA THR A 73 -7.68 4.46 -2.58
C THR A 73 -8.36 5.78 -2.94
N LEU A 74 -9.02 6.44 -1.99
CA LEU A 74 -9.71 7.71 -2.21
C LEU A 74 -8.82 8.94 -2.01
N PHE A 75 -7.60 8.77 -1.50
CA PHE A 75 -6.68 9.87 -1.29
C PHE A 75 -6.10 10.36 -2.62
N SER A 76 -6.37 11.63 -2.95
CA SER A 76 -6.06 12.20 -4.26
C SER A 76 -5.09 13.39 -4.21
N SER A 77 -4.83 13.98 -3.05
CA SER A 77 -3.97 15.16 -2.95
C SER A 77 -3.16 15.20 -1.66
N TYR A 78 -1.90 15.60 -1.80
CA TYR A 78 -0.98 15.84 -0.69
C TYR A 78 -0.17 17.10 -1.00
N ASP A 79 -0.27 18.11 -0.12
CA ASP A 79 0.47 19.38 -0.27
C ASP A 79 0.20 20.06 -1.63
N ASP A 80 -1.07 20.15 -2.02
CA ASP A 80 -1.56 20.69 -3.30
C ASP A 80 -1.05 19.96 -4.57
N LEU A 81 -0.40 18.82 -4.40
CA LEU A 81 0.02 17.93 -5.48
C LEU A 81 -0.97 16.78 -5.62
N GLU A 82 -1.39 16.51 -6.86
CA GLU A 82 -2.19 15.32 -7.17
C GLU A 82 -1.37 14.06 -6.91
N CYS A 83 -1.93 13.15 -6.13
CA CYS A 83 -1.26 11.91 -5.76
C CYS A 83 -2.22 10.73 -5.71
N THR A 84 -1.69 9.51 -5.74
CA THR A 84 -2.49 8.29 -5.67
C THR A 84 -1.70 7.19 -5.00
N PHE A 85 -2.32 6.51 -4.03
CA PHE A 85 -1.74 5.29 -3.47
C PHE A 85 -2.03 4.09 -4.37
N LYS A 86 -0.96 3.40 -4.79
CA LYS A 86 -1.02 2.12 -5.50
C LYS A 86 -0.75 0.98 -4.51
N VAL A 87 -1.68 0.05 -4.42
CA VAL A 87 -1.54 -1.17 -3.59
C VAL A 87 -1.02 -2.30 -4.46
N TYR A 88 0.16 -2.84 -4.14
CA TYR A 88 0.74 -3.97 -4.88
C TYR A 88 0.34 -5.32 -4.30
N LYS A 89 0.45 -5.47 -2.98
CA LYS A 89 0.18 -6.74 -2.30
C LYS A 89 -0.44 -6.51 -0.93
N ALA A 90 -1.48 -7.28 -0.62
CA ALA A 90 -2.05 -7.35 0.72
C ALA A 90 -2.00 -8.81 1.19
N THR A 91 -1.30 -9.06 2.29
CA THR A 91 -1.22 -10.39 2.90
C THR A 91 -1.10 -10.25 4.42
N PRO A 92 -1.70 -11.15 5.21
CA PRO A 92 -1.55 -11.18 6.65
C PRO A 92 -0.17 -11.71 7.10
N VAL A 93 0.58 -12.39 6.23
CA VAL A 93 1.86 -13.03 6.56
C VAL A 93 3.01 -12.32 5.86
N LEU A 94 3.97 -11.82 6.63
CA LEU A 94 5.09 -11.04 6.11
C LEU A 94 5.92 -11.80 5.07
N ALA A 95 6.16 -13.11 5.29
CA ALA A 95 6.89 -13.96 4.36
C ALA A 95 6.23 -14.03 2.96
N CYS A 96 4.90 -13.95 2.90
CA CYS A 96 4.17 -14.02 1.64
C CYS A 96 4.31 -12.74 0.80
N LEU A 97 4.81 -11.63 1.34
CA LEU A 97 5.05 -10.41 0.54
C LEU A 97 6.14 -10.60 -0.52
N ASN A 98 7.10 -11.48 -0.27
CA ASN A 98 8.14 -11.83 -1.24
C ASN A 98 7.61 -12.76 -2.34
N LEU A 99 6.53 -13.49 -2.09
CA LEU A 99 5.90 -14.35 -3.09
C LEU A 99 5.15 -13.50 -4.11
N ASN A 100 5.26 -13.83 -5.40
CA ASN A 100 4.57 -13.12 -6.45
C ASN A 100 3.34 -13.90 -6.90
N SER A 101 2.15 -13.48 -6.45
CA SER A 101 0.88 -14.11 -6.83
C SER A 101 0.59 -13.95 -8.33
N SER A 102 1.10 -12.91 -8.98
CA SER A 102 0.83 -12.63 -10.40
C SER A 102 1.55 -13.58 -11.37
N ILE A 103 2.58 -14.31 -10.92
CA ILE A 103 3.38 -15.23 -11.75
C ILE A 103 2.94 -16.69 -11.54
N TYR A 104 1.89 -16.93 -10.76
CA TYR A 104 1.39 -18.27 -10.52
C TYR A 104 0.75 -18.84 -11.79
N ASN A 105 1.45 -19.80 -12.42
CA ASN A 105 0.91 -20.61 -13.50
C ASN A 105 0.32 -21.88 -12.90
N HIS A 106 -1.00 -22.02 -12.94
CA HIS A 106 -1.65 -23.29 -12.59
C HIS A 106 -1.33 -24.29 -13.70
N LYS A 107 -0.39 -25.21 -13.45
CA LYS A 107 -0.27 -26.39 -14.30
C LYS A 107 -1.49 -27.25 -13.99
N GLU A 108 -2.39 -27.43 -14.96
CA GLU A 108 -3.45 -28.44 -14.87
C GLU A 108 -2.83 -29.76 -14.43
N GLN A 109 -3.41 -30.40 -13.43
CA GLN A 109 -2.99 -31.72 -13.00
C GLN A 109 -3.12 -32.69 -14.18
N ASP A 110 -1.99 -33.22 -14.63
CA ASP A 110 -1.94 -34.46 -15.39
C ASP A 110 -2.87 -35.47 -14.71
N LYS A 111 -3.84 -35.95 -15.48
CA LYS A 111 -4.79 -37.02 -15.19
C LYS A 111 -4.11 -38.14 -14.40
N CYS A 112 -4.26 -38.15 -13.08
CA CYS A 112 -3.80 -39.26 -12.27
C CYS A 112 -4.84 -40.39 -12.34
N MET A 113 -4.47 -41.40 -13.14
CA MET A 113 -4.84 -42.82 -13.07
C MET A 113 -6.27 -43.21 -13.49
N GLU A 114 -6.47 -43.36 -14.80
CA GLU A 114 -7.13 -44.58 -15.30
C GLU A 114 -6.04 -45.66 -15.42
N LYS A 115 -6.15 -46.71 -14.61
CA LYS A 115 -5.46 -47.98 -14.80
C LYS A 115 -6.42 -49.10 -14.50
#